data_AF-A0A3M0W774-F1
#
_entry.id   AF-A0A3M0W774-F1
#
_cell.length_a   1.000
_cell.length_b   1.000
_cell.length_c   1.000
_cell.angle_alpha   90.00
_cell.angle_beta   90.00
_cell.angle_gamma   90.00
#
_symmetry.space_group_name_H-M   'P 1'
#
loop_
_entity.id
_entity.type
_entity.pdbx_description
1 polymer ?
#
loop_
_entity_poly.entity_id
_entity_poly.type
_entity_poly.pdbx_seq_one_letter_code
_entity_poly.pdbx_strand_id
1 'polypeptide(L)'
;MSSNSNDLDDSSALNSDSSVQTLKRRSLNAISGVKSPAWSFTTSGELVFAIPGIVFQGAAIPLPLSPVDAQRLIQASNPAPLGKDTETLINEPVRKTGEIDAKMLQFQNKRWEDVIQCIACKAAKELGVPGSNTVEAMCDKMLISGPGDVFQACKQ
;
A
#
# COMPACT_ATOMS: atom_id res chain seq x y z
N MET A 1 -25.56 47.23 -56.00
CA MET A 1 -26.72 46.53 -55.41
C MET A 1 -27.04 45.36 -56.33
N SER A 2 -26.93 44.09 -55.97
CA SER A 2 -26.81 43.48 -54.66
C SER A 2 -26.05 42.16 -54.77
N SER A 3 -25.39 41.84 -53.67
CA SER A 3 -24.64 40.63 -53.37
C SER A 3 -25.45 39.34 -53.56
N ASN A 4 -24.78 38.25 -53.92
CA ASN A 4 -25.08 36.92 -53.36
C ASN A 4 -23.82 36.05 -53.57
N SER A 5 -22.97 35.95 -52.54
CA SER A 5 -23.00 34.95 -51.44
C SER A 5 -22.18 33.73 -51.85
N ASN A 6 -20.93 33.75 -51.38
CA ASN A 6 -19.98 32.65 -51.46
C ASN A 6 -20.52 31.46 -50.67
N ASP A 7 -20.73 30.34 -51.35
CA ASP A 7 -20.98 29.06 -50.69
C ASP A 7 -19.67 28.51 -50.11
N LEU A 8 -19.80 28.18 -48.84
CA LEU A 8 -18.88 27.58 -47.89
C LEU A 8 -18.18 26.33 -48.48
N ASP A 9 -16.85 26.39 -48.57
CA ASP A 9 -16.00 25.20 -48.70
C ASP A 9 -15.55 24.78 -47.29
N ASP A 10 -16.44 24.07 -46.58
CA ASP A 10 -16.13 23.40 -45.31
C ASP A 10 -15.70 21.96 -45.58
N SER A 11 -14.52 21.79 -46.16
CA SER A 11 -13.90 20.49 -46.43
C SER A 11 -12.75 20.16 -45.45
N SER A 12 -12.66 20.89 -44.33
CA SER A 12 -11.62 20.70 -43.31
C SER A 12 -12.04 19.81 -42.12
N ALA A 13 -13.35 19.56 -41.94
CA ALA A 13 -13.88 18.82 -40.78
C ALA A 13 -13.81 17.29 -40.90
N LEU A 14 -13.52 16.72 -42.08
CA LEU A 14 -13.60 15.27 -42.34
C LEU A 14 -12.25 14.53 -42.21
N ASN A 15 -11.13 15.23 -42.02
CA ASN A 15 -9.79 14.63 -42.02
C ASN A 15 -9.22 14.37 -40.61
N SER A 16 -9.76 15.06 -39.60
CA SER A 16 -9.36 14.93 -38.18
C SER A 16 -9.99 13.70 -37.52
N ASP A 17 -11.22 13.33 -37.90
CA ASP A 17 -11.90 12.17 -37.32
C ASP A 17 -11.23 10.86 -37.77
N SER A 18 -10.87 10.74 -39.06
CA SER A 18 -10.17 9.57 -39.62
C SER A 18 -8.82 9.27 -38.94
N SER A 19 -8.06 10.31 -38.61
CA SER A 19 -6.75 10.19 -37.96
C SER A 19 -6.88 9.80 -36.49
N VAL A 20 -7.88 10.33 -35.78
CA VAL A 20 -8.24 9.91 -34.41
C VAL A 20 -8.75 8.47 -34.37
N GLN A 21 -9.60 8.06 -35.32
CA GLN A 21 -10.08 6.67 -35.42
C GLN A 21 -8.92 5.70 -35.73
N THR A 22 -7.95 6.13 -36.54
CA THR A 22 -6.75 5.33 -36.83
C THR A 22 -5.88 5.15 -35.58
N LEU A 23 -5.67 6.19 -34.79
CA LEU A 23 -4.96 6.10 -33.51
C LEU A 23 -5.70 5.19 -32.53
N LYS A 24 -7.01 5.38 -32.39
CA LYS A 24 -7.87 4.55 -31.52
C LYS A 24 -7.75 3.08 -31.85
N ARG A 25 -7.82 2.73 -33.15
CA ARG A 25 -7.66 1.35 -33.63
C ARG A 25 -6.26 0.80 -33.39
N ARG A 26 -5.22 1.61 -33.58
CA ARG A 26 -3.82 1.20 -33.30
C ARG A 26 -3.60 0.94 -31.82
N SER A 27 -4.09 1.83 -30.94
CA SER A 27 -4.01 1.63 -29.49
C SER A 27 -4.78 0.40 -29.05
N LEU A 28 -6.02 0.22 -29.53
CA LEU A 28 -6.83 -0.97 -29.25
C LEU A 28 -6.17 -2.26 -29.74
N ASN A 29 -5.55 -2.26 -30.92
CA ASN A 29 -4.83 -3.42 -31.44
C ASN A 29 -3.51 -3.69 -30.69
N ALA A 30 -2.84 -2.65 -30.21
CA ALA A 30 -1.63 -2.81 -29.42
C ALA A 30 -1.93 -3.43 -28.05
N ILE A 31 -3.08 -3.10 -27.45
CA ILE A 31 -3.50 -3.64 -26.15
C ILE A 31 -4.35 -4.91 -26.22
N SER A 32 -4.97 -5.24 -27.37
CA SER A 32 -5.84 -6.42 -27.51
C SER A 32 -5.08 -7.74 -27.43
N GLY A 33 -3.78 -7.73 -27.74
CA GLY A 33 -2.89 -8.89 -27.60
C GLY A 33 -2.28 -9.03 -26.20
N VAL A 34 -2.47 -8.04 -25.32
CA VAL A 34 -1.98 -8.10 -23.94
C VAL A 34 -2.91 -9.04 -23.17
N LYS A 35 -2.52 -10.31 -23.13
CA LYS A 35 -3.01 -11.23 -22.11
C LYS A 35 -2.45 -10.75 -20.79
N SER A 36 -3.21 -9.92 -20.07
CA SER A 36 -2.94 -9.73 -18.65
C SER A 36 -2.98 -11.13 -18.02
N PRO A 37 -1.90 -11.61 -17.38
CA PRO A 37 -2.05 -12.77 -16.50
C PRO A 37 -3.19 -12.47 -15.53
N ALA A 38 -3.84 -13.49 -14.97
CA ALA A 38 -4.86 -13.27 -13.94
C ALA A 38 -4.19 -12.71 -12.66
N TRP A 39 -3.81 -11.44 -12.71
CA TRP A 39 -3.25 -10.69 -11.61
C TRP A 39 -4.40 -9.92 -10.97
N SER A 40 -4.54 -10.08 -9.67
CA SER A 40 -5.48 -9.31 -8.88
C SER A 40 -4.76 -8.05 -8.39
N PHE A 41 -5.49 -6.94 -8.22
CA PHE A 41 -4.96 -5.76 -7.53
C PHE A 41 -5.03 -5.91 -5.99
N THR A 42 -5.72 -6.94 -5.50
CA THR A 42 -5.90 -7.23 -4.08
C THR A 42 -5.83 -8.73 -3.81
N THR A 43 -5.22 -9.10 -2.68
CA THR A 43 -5.21 -10.48 -2.19
C THR A 43 -6.03 -10.54 -0.90
N SER A 44 -6.80 -11.61 -0.74
CA SER A 44 -7.56 -11.86 0.48
C SER A 44 -7.54 -13.35 0.83
N GLY A 45 -7.69 -13.67 2.11
CA GLY A 45 -7.78 -15.06 2.56
C GLY A 45 -7.79 -15.18 4.08
N GLU A 46 -8.07 -16.40 4.53
CA GLU A 46 -8.02 -16.77 5.94
C GLU A 46 -6.63 -17.28 6.32
N LEU A 47 -6.22 -16.98 7.55
CA LEU A 47 -4.91 -17.33 8.06
C LEU A 47 -5.06 -17.96 9.43
N VAL A 48 -4.24 -18.99 9.68
CA VAL A 48 -4.10 -19.54 11.02
C VAL A 48 -3.17 -18.62 11.81
N PHE A 49 -3.74 -17.88 12.74
CA PHE A 49 -2.97 -16.95 13.57
C PHE A 49 -1.92 -17.69 14.41
N ALA A 50 -0.70 -17.15 14.42
CA ALA A 50 0.38 -17.59 15.28
C ALA A 50 0.87 -16.40 16.12
N ILE A 51 1.20 -16.64 17.39
CA ILE A 51 1.71 -15.57 18.26
C ILE A 51 3.13 -15.21 17.80
N PRO A 52 3.46 -13.93 17.53
CA PRO A 52 4.76 -13.54 16.99
C PRO A 52 5.98 -13.89 17.85
N GLY A 53 5.81 -14.01 19.17
CA GLY A 53 6.93 -14.20 20.10
C GLY A 53 7.85 -12.99 20.08
N ILE A 54 7.29 -11.80 20.32
CA ILE A 54 7.99 -10.52 20.23
C ILE A 54 9.02 -10.44 21.36
N VAL A 55 10.26 -10.12 21.00
CA VAL A 55 11.32 -9.78 21.93
C VAL A 55 11.78 -8.37 21.66
N PHE A 56 11.74 -7.55 22.70
CA PHE A 56 12.12 -6.14 22.66
C PHE A 56 13.25 -5.90 23.65
N GLN A 57 14.39 -5.42 23.14
CA GLN A 57 15.61 -5.19 23.94
C GLN A 57 15.98 -6.40 24.84
N GLY A 58 15.92 -7.61 24.27
CA GLY A 58 16.28 -8.85 24.95
C GLY A 58 15.25 -9.40 25.94
N ALA A 59 14.09 -8.76 26.10
CA ALA A 59 13.00 -9.25 26.95
C ALA A 59 11.79 -9.64 26.09
N ALA A 60 11.14 -10.76 26.44
CA ALA A 60 9.91 -11.18 25.79
C ALA A 60 8.76 -10.24 26.15
N ILE A 61 7.99 -9.85 25.14
CA ILE A 61 6.76 -9.08 25.28
C ILE A 61 5.59 -10.07 25.18
N PRO A 62 4.96 -10.43 26.31
CA PRO A 62 3.84 -11.36 26.30
C PRO A 62 2.61 -10.74 25.62
N LEU A 63 1.80 -11.60 25.00
CA LEU A 63 0.48 -11.23 24.51
C LEU A 63 -0.59 -12.02 25.30
N PRO A 64 -1.65 -11.37 25.81
CA PRO A 64 -2.00 -9.96 25.64
C PRO A 64 -1.02 -8.99 26.33
N LEU A 65 -0.83 -7.82 25.73
CA LEU A 65 0.16 -6.82 26.14
C LEU A 65 -0.14 -6.31 27.55
N SER A 66 0.83 -6.42 28.47
CA SER A 66 0.68 -5.91 29.83
C SER A 66 0.84 -4.39 29.89
N PRO A 67 0.24 -3.69 30.88
CA PRO A 67 0.43 -2.24 31.03
C PRO A 67 1.90 -1.83 31.23
N VAL A 68 2.68 -2.68 31.92
CA VAL A 68 4.10 -2.44 32.18
C VAL A 68 4.90 -2.53 30.87
N ASP A 69 4.64 -3.56 30.07
CA ASP A 69 5.31 -3.74 28.77
C ASP A 69 4.87 -2.67 27.77
N ALA A 70 3.59 -2.27 27.79
CA ALA A 70 3.07 -1.18 26.97
C ALA A 70 3.79 0.14 27.30
N GLN A 71 3.94 0.48 28.59
CA GLN A 71 4.67 1.69 29.00
C GLN A 71 6.13 1.63 28.57
N ARG A 72 6.78 0.46 28.72
CA ARG A 72 8.17 0.27 28.28
C ARG A 72 8.33 0.50 26.77
N LEU A 73 7.42 -0.03 25.96
CA LEU A 73 7.40 0.17 24.51
C LEU A 73 7.15 1.65 24.15
N ILE A 74 6.21 2.31 24.82
CA ILE A 74 5.92 3.74 24.62
C ILE A 74 7.17 4.59 24.93
N GLN A 75 7.85 4.33 26.05
CA GLN A 75 9.05 5.08 26.44
C GLN A 75 10.20 4.96 25.45
N ALA A 76 10.30 3.82 24.75
CA ALA A 76 11.32 3.60 23.74
C ALA A 76 10.87 3.97 22.32
N SER A 77 9.62 4.39 22.16
CA SER A 77 9.06 4.76 20.85
C SER A 77 9.36 6.21 20.50
N ASN A 78 9.62 6.46 19.23
CA ASN A 78 9.71 7.81 18.69
C ASN A 78 8.33 8.28 18.23
N PRO A 79 8.00 9.58 18.27
CA PRO A 79 6.75 10.08 17.68
C PRO A 79 6.64 9.66 16.21
N ALA A 80 5.56 8.95 15.85
CA ALA A 80 5.37 8.52 14.48
C ALA A 80 5.02 9.72 13.59
N PRO A 81 5.68 9.91 12.43
CA PRO A 81 5.42 11.04 11.55
C PRO A 81 4.01 10.96 10.95
N LEU A 82 3.32 12.11 10.88
CA LEU A 82 2.00 12.21 10.27
C LEU A 82 2.15 12.26 8.74
N GLY A 83 1.68 11.22 8.04
CA GLY A 83 1.56 11.23 6.59
C GLY A 83 0.37 12.10 6.15
N LYS A 84 0.57 13.41 6.07
CA LYS A 84 -0.32 14.34 5.35
C LYS A 84 0.56 15.24 4.47
N ASP A 85 0.40 15.12 3.15
CA ASP A 85 0.84 16.04 2.11
C ASP A 85 2.14 16.83 2.34
N THR A 86 3.26 16.40 1.73
CA THR A 86 4.55 17.12 1.51
C THR A 86 5.23 17.87 2.65
N GLU A 87 4.59 18.06 3.81
CA GLU A 87 5.12 18.72 4.98
C GLU A 87 4.77 17.90 6.22
N THR A 88 5.79 17.39 6.89
CA THR A 88 5.67 16.66 8.16
C THR A 88 5.25 17.63 9.27
N LEU A 89 3.97 17.97 9.33
CA LEU A 89 3.41 18.80 10.40
C LEU A 89 3.30 17.97 11.68
N ILE A 90 4.26 18.17 12.59
CA ILE A 90 4.19 17.74 13.99
C ILE A 90 3.22 18.70 14.71
N ASN A 91 1.93 18.58 14.42
CA ASN A 91 0.88 19.28 15.17
C ASN A 91 0.31 18.31 16.22
N GLU A 92 0.75 18.48 17.47
CA GLU A 92 0.06 17.96 18.66
C GLU A 92 -1.31 18.66 18.73
N PRO A 93 -2.45 17.99 18.41
CA PRO A 93 -2.99 16.95 19.29
C PRO A 93 -3.87 15.91 18.55
N VAL A 94 -3.32 15.13 17.60
CA VAL A 94 -4.16 14.12 16.90
C VAL A 94 -3.72 12.68 17.11
N ARG A 95 -2.45 12.38 17.42
CA ARG A 95 -2.04 11.00 17.70
C ARG A 95 -0.95 10.87 18.76
N LYS A 96 -1.21 9.99 19.74
CA LYS A 96 -0.20 9.47 20.68
C LYS A 96 0.32 8.12 20.17
N THR A 97 0.66 8.06 18.88
CA THR A 97 1.25 6.87 18.27
C THR A 97 2.76 7.03 18.28
N GLY A 98 3.44 6.09 18.92
CA GLY A 98 4.88 5.92 18.80
C GLY A 98 5.22 4.89 17.73
N GLU A 99 6.39 5.02 17.12
CA GLU A 99 7.01 4.01 16.27
C GLU A 99 8.29 3.46 16.90
N ILE A 100 8.48 2.15 16.78
CA ILE A 100 9.64 1.39 17.24
C ILE A 100 10.30 0.80 16.01
N ASP A 101 11.58 1.14 15.80
CA ASP A 101 12.42 0.61 14.72
C ASP A 101 12.51 -0.92 14.82
N ALA A 102 12.34 -1.62 13.70
CA ALA A 102 12.43 -3.07 13.63
C ALA A 102 13.76 -3.64 14.14
N LYS A 103 14.86 -2.88 14.12
CA LYS A 103 16.15 -3.30 14.70
C LYS A 103 16.08 -3.56 16.20
N MET A 104 15.12 -2.96 16.90
CA MET A 104 14.90 -3.19 18.33
C MET A 104 13.99 -4.40 18.61
N LEU A 105 13.43 -4.99 17.56
CA LEU A 105 12.46 -6.07 17.62
C LEU A 105 13.06 -7.36 17.09
N GLN A 106 12.68 -8.45 17.74
CA GLN A 106 12.94 -9.79 17.26
C GLN A 106 11.66 -10.60 17.36
N PHE A 107 11.48 -11.53 16.43
CA PHE A 107 10.38 -12.47 16.42
C PHE A 107 10.98 -13.86 16.64
N GLN A 108 10.60 -14.53 17.72
CA GLN A 108 11.19 -15.82 18.08
C GLN A 108 10.30 -17.02 17.76
N ASN A 109 9.07 -16.78 17.29
CA ASN A 109 8.20 -17.88 16.87
C ASN A 109 8.38 -18.19 15.38
N LYS A 110 9.04 -19.30 15.07
CA LYS A 110 9.18 -19.80 13.69
C LYS A 110 7.84 -19.95 12.97
N ARG A 111 6.78 -20.37 13.67
CA ARG A 111 5.45 -20.51 13.05
C ARG A 111 4.89 -19.16 12.59
N TRP A 112 5.23 -18.07 13.27
CA TRP A 112 4.87 -16.73 12.84
C TRP A 112 5.61 -16.35 11.56
N GLU A 113 6.91 -16.62 11.48
CA GLU A 113 7.71 -16.39 10.28
C GLU A 113 7.16 -17.17 9.09
N ASP A 114 6.81 -18.45 9.28
CA ASP A 114 6.21 -19.30 8.24
C ASP A 114 4.86 -18.71 7.74
N VAL A 115 4.03 -18.18 8.64
CA VAL A 115 2.76 -17.53 8.29
C VAL A 115 3.00 -16.27 7.47
N ILE A 116 3.93 -15.41 7.90
CA ILE A 116 4.27 -14.17 7.20
C ILE A 116 4.84 -14.47 5.80
N GLN A 117 5.72 -15.47 5.68
CA GLN A 117 6.28 -15.89 4.40
C GLN A 117 5.20 -16.44 3.46
N CYS A 118 4.26 -17.23 3.98
CA CYS A 118 3.12 -17.71 3.20
C CYS A 118 2.26 -16.57 2.65
N ILE A 119 2.00 -15.54 3.47
CA ILE A 119 1.26 -14.34 3.06
C ILE A 119 2.02 -13.60 1.96
N ALA A 120 3.33 -13.39 2.15
CA ALA A 120 4.18 -12.70 1.18
C ALA A 120 4.19 -13.41 -0.19
N CYS A 121 4.39 -14.74 -0.19
CA CYS A 121 4.36 -15.53 -1.41
C CYS A 121 2.99 -15.52 -2.09
N LYS A 122 1.89 -15.63 -1.32
CA LYS A 122 0.53 -15.56 -1.87
C LYS A 122 0.25 -14.20 -2.49
N ALA A 123 0.57 -13.12 -1.78
CA ALA A 123 0.43 -11.76 -2.28
C ALA A 123 1.26 -11.55 -3.56
N ALA A 124 2.53 -11.95 -3.55
CA ALA A 124 3.40 -11.85 -4.71
C ALA A 124 2.85 -12.61 -5.93
N LYS A 125 2.34 -13.83 -5.71
CA LYS A 125 1.74 -14.65 -6.77
C LYS A 125 0.49 -14.00 -7.34
N GLU A 126 -0.43 -13.54 -6.49
CA GLU A 126 -1.70 -12.94 -6.92
C GLU A 126 -1.52 -11.57 -7.55
N LEU A 127 -0.51 -10.80 -7.13
CA LEU A 127 -0.13 -9.52 -7.74
C LEU A 127 0.69 -9.69 -9.04
N GLY A 128 1.02 -10.93 -9.43
CA GLY A 128 1.80 -11.20 -10.64
C GLY A 128 3.28 -10.86 -10.56
N VAL A 129 3.85 -10.79 -9.35
CA VAL A 129 5.28 -10.54 -9.13
C VAL A 129 6.10 -11.75 -9.60
N PRO A 130 7.04 -11.58 -10.55
CA PRO A 130 7.94 -12.65 -10.98
C PRO A 130 8.79 -13.15 -9.80
N GLY A 131 9.02 -14.46 -9.70
CA GLY A 131 9.76 -15.02 -8.57
C GLY A 131 9.00 -14.90 -7.24
N SER A 132 7.69 -15.12 -7.23
CA SER A 132 6.85 -15.03 -6.02
C SER A 132 7.32 -15.88 -4.83
N ASN A 133 8.15 -16.90 -5.06
CA ASN A 133 8.79 -17.72 -4.02
C ASN A 133 10.08 -17.12 -3.43
N THR A 134 10.62 -16.04 -4.00
CA THR A 134 11.82 -15.34 -3.51
C THR A 134 11.48 -14.04 -2.78
N VAL A 135 10.20 -13.69 -2.67
CA VAL A 135 9.76 -12.50 -1.94
C VAL A 135 9.85 -12.76 -0.44
N GLU A 136 10.47 -11.85 0.27
CA GLU A 136 10.61 -11.87 1.74
C GLU A 136 9.86 -10.67 2.33
N ALA A 137 9.18 -10.89 3.45
CA ALA A 137 8.57 -9.81 4.22
C ALA A 137 9.51 -9.38 5.34
N MET A 138 9.85 -8.10 5.35
CA MET A 138 10.69 -7.50 6.39
C MET A 138 9.84 -6.61 7.30
N CYS A 139 10.05 -6.71 8.61
CA CYS A 139 9.51 -5.73 9.54
C CYS A 139 10.27 -4.42 9.35
N ASP A 140 9.55 -3.35 9.02
CA ASP A 140 10.11 -2.00 8.94
C ASP A 140 10.03 -1.31 10.30
N LYS A 141 8.83 -1.31 10.89
CA LYS A 141 8.55 -0.72 12.20
C LYS A 141 7.32 -1.30 12.87
N MET A 142 7.25 -1.16 14.18
CA MET A 142 6.06 -1.45 14.98
C MET A 142 5.47 -0.15 15.50
N LEU A 143 4.15 -0.01 15.36
CA LEU A 143 3.41 1.13 15.89
C LEU A 143 2.79 0.76 17.24
N ILE A 144 2.91 1.67 18.21
CA ILE A 144 2.26 1.55 19.51
C ILE A 144 1.37 2.77 19.76
N SER A 145 0.09 2.52 20.00
CA SER A 145 -0.91 3.55 20.27
C SER A 145 -1.19 3.64 21.77
N GLY A 146 -1.13 4.85 22.31
CA GLY A 146 -1.57 5.11 23.67
C GLY A 146 -3.09 5.02 23.84
N PRO A 147 -3.61 5.04 25.09
CA PRO A 147 -5.05 5.06 25.34
C PRO A 147 -5.74 6.23 24.64
N GLY A 148 -6.83 5.95 23.92
CA GLY A 148 -7.63 6.94 23.19
C GLY A 148 -7.08 7.35 21.83
N ASP A 149 -5.96 6.77 21.39
CA ASP A 149 -5.42 6.97 20.06
C ASP A 149 -6.13 6.04 19.07
N VAL A 150 -6.77 6.63 18.06
CA VAL A 150 -7.48 5.89 17.01
C VAL A 150 -6.94 6.31 15.65
N PHE A 151 -6.75 5.33 14.77
CA PHE A 151 -6.47 5.62 13.37
C PHE A 151 -7.72 6.26 12.74
N GLN A 152 -7.78 7.59 12.70
CA GLN A 152 -8.77 8.29 11.88
C GLN A 152 -8.69 7.79 10.44
N ALA A 153 -9.85 7.48 9.85
CA ALA A 153 -9.96 7.04 8.47
C ALA A 153 -9.34 8.07 7.54
N CYS A 154 -8.38 7.63 6.72
CA CYS A 154 -7.87 8.44 5.62
C CYS A 154 -8.95 8.43 4.53
N LYS A 155 -9.66 9.55 4.35
CA LYS A 155 -10.49 9.71 3.15
C LYS A 155 -9.55 9.87 1.96
N GLN A 156 -9.72 9.00 0.97
CA GLN A 156 -9.16 9.16 -0.37
C GLN A 156 -9.96 10.23 -1.13
#